data_AF-A0AAV5S9E9-F1
#
_entry.id   AF-A0AAV5S9E9-F1
#
_cell.length_a   1.000
_cell.length_b   1.000
_cell.length_c   1.000
_cell.angle_alpha   90.00
_cell.angle_beta   90.00
_cell.angle_gamma   90.00
#
_symmetry.space_group_name_H-M   'P 1'
#
loop_
_entity.id
_entity.type
_entity.pdbx_description
1 polymer ?
#
loop_
_entity_poly.entity_id
_entity_poly.type
_entity_poly.pdbx_seq_one_letter_code
_entity_poly.pdbx_strand_id
1 'polypeptide(L)'
;FLLTLFSSIIASNVTLSRVSRDVNTVCTPEQVNDLLSCYARFLALYNLNIEQVGARSVLPHFTRLYYEINRQSLSTICLNWNVLTSCIAPFSLQCINTQVFQKITYDPREGVEYMQNHAFFEYACGAGNNLFMANEACLATSLAVSSFPKRLLDCGGDSQVEDPGMLCAAAQNTNRCIKDSFMRECGESAAIGACHAATNIARRAEEVEPMCLMDMDMTCSSSSDSVLVIVAATLAYIFAR
;
A
#
# COMPACT_ATOMS: atom_id res chain seq x y z
N PHE A 1 -39.21 -30.40 41.55
CA PHE A 1 -39.49 -29.49 40.43
C PHE A 1 -38.23 -29.43 39.58
N LEU A 2 -38.03 -30.45 38.74
CA LEU A 2 -38.13 -30.42 37.25
C LEU A 2 -36.93 -29.68 36.62
N LEU A 3 -35.92 -30.45 36.16
CA LEU A 3 -35.62 -30.80 34.74
C LEU A 3 -34.79 -29.69 34.06
N THR A 4 -33.46 -29.79 34.03
CA THR A 4 -32.62 -30.32 32.92
C THR A 4 -32.91 -29.72 31.55
N LEU A 5 -31.87 -29.29 30.82
CA LEU A 5 -31.44 -29.89 29.54
C LEU A 5 -30.19 -29.16 28.97
N PHE A 6 -29.09 -29.93 28.76
CA PHE A 6 -28.12 -29.89 27.64
C PHE A 6 -27.25 -28.62 27.45
N SER A 7 -25.94 -28.64 27.18
CA SER A 7 -24.95 -29.70 26.96
C SER A 7 -23.57 -29.05 26.99
N SER A 8 -22.59 -29.86 27.37
CA SER A 8 -21.15 -29.66 27.20
C SER A 8 -20.78 -29.08 25.83
N ILE A 9 -20.01 -27.98 25.82
CA ILE A 9 -19.13 -27.65 24.69
C ILE A 9 -17.72 -27.51 25.25
N ILE A 10 -17.00 -28.63 25.10
CA ILE A 10 -15.57 -28.75 24.80
C ILE A 10 -14.76 -27.50 25.14
N ALA A 11 -13.96 -27.62 26.20
CA ALA A 11 -12.71 -26.88 26.35
C ALA A 11 -11.87 -27.13 25.10
N SER A 12 -12.05 -26.30 24.09
CA SER A 12 -11.14 -26.23 22.99
C SER A 12 -9.95 -25.48 23.55
N ASN A 13 -8.88 -26.23 23.87
CA ASN A 13 -7.54 -25.70 23.79
C ASN A 13 -7.38 -25.14 22.37
N VAL A 14 -7.80 -23.89 22.18
CA VAL A 14 -7.29 -23.08 21.10
C VAL A 14 -5.90 -22.70 21.58
N THR A 15 -4.98 -23.66 21.49
CA THR A 15 -3.67 -23.32 20.94
C THR A 15 -4.01 -22.55 19.69
N LEU A 16 -3.92 -21.22 19.79
CA LEU A 16 -3.81 -20.34 18.65
C LEU A 16 -2.54 -20.83 17.96
N SER A 17 -2.68 -21.89 17.17
CA SER A 17 -1.75 -22.20 16.12
C SER A 17 -1.76 -20.91 15.34
N ARG A 18 -0.71 -20.11 15.53
CA ARG A 18 -0.27 -19.16 14.53
C ARG A 18 -0.53 -19.88 13.22
N VAL A 19 -1.52 -19.42 12.47
CA VAL A 19 -1.45 -19.60 11.02
C VAL A 19 -0.27 -18.71 10.66
N SER A 20 0.94 -19.23 10.93
CA SER A 20 2.08 -18.95 10.10
C SER A 20 1.51 -19.12 8.72
N ARG A 21 1.37 -18.01 7.98
CA ARG A 21 1.30 -18.13 6.54
C ARG A 21 2.65 -18.67 6.10
N ASP A 22 2.86 -19.96 6.31
CA ASP A 22 3.73 -20.82 5.53
C ASP A 22 3.02 -21.23 4.23
N VAL A 23 2.18 -20.33 3.68
CA VAL A 23 2.14 -20.27 2.23
C VAL A 23 3.37 -19.46 1.86
N ASN A 24 4.52 -20.13 1.88
CA ASN A 24 5.69 -19.72 1.11
C ASN A 24 5.25 -19.73 -0.36
N THR A 25 4.48 -18.73 -0.78
CA THR A 25 4.28 -18.38 -2.18
C THR A 25 5.60 -17.80 -2.66
N VAL A 26 6.60 -18.67 -2.80
CA VAL A 26 7.91 -18.28 -3.29
C VAL A 26 7.75 -18.00 -4.77
N CYS A 27 7.99 -16.76 -5.18
CA CYS A 27 8.16 -16.42 -6.58
C CYS A 27 9.28 -17.30 -7.16
N THR A 28 8.92 -18.22 -8.05
CA THR A 28 9.86 -19.15 -8.68
C THR A 28 10.82 -18.40 -9.60
N PRO A 29 12.01 -18.95 -9.92
CA PRO A 29 12.94 -18.31 -10.86
C PRO A 29 12.32 -18.02 -12.24
N GLU A 30 11.43 -18.89 -12.72
CA GLU A 30 10.67 -18.66 -13.97
C GLU A 30 9.73 -17.47 -13.85
N GLN A 31 8.98 -17.37 -12.75
CA GLN A 31 8.11 -16.22 -12.49
C GLN A 31 8.90 -14.92 -12.28
N VAL A 32 10.13 -14.97 -11.75
CA VAL A 32 11.01 -13.80 -11.68
C VAL A 32 11.43 -13.35 -13.08
N ASN A 33 11.70 -14.29 -14.00
CA ASN A 33 11.99 -13.95 -15.39
C ASN A 33 10.76 -13.37 -16.10
N ASP A 34 9.56 -13.94 -15.85
CA ASP A 34 8.31 -13.39 -16.37
C ASP A 34 8.04 -11.98 -15.82
N LEU A 35 8.28 -11.76 -14.53
CA LEU A 35 8.20 -10.44 -13.89
C LEU A 35 9.12 -9.43 -14.58
N LEU A 36 10.39 -9.77 -14.81
CA LEU A 36 11.35 -8.92 -15.51
C LEU A 36 10.94 -8.67 -16.97
N SER A 37 10.36 -9.65 -17.65
CA SER A 37 9.81 -9.51 -19.01
C SER A 37 8.62 -8.55 -19.04
N CYS A 38 7.71 -8.63 -18.06
CA CYS A 38 6.61 -7.70 -17.91
C CYS A 38 7.10 -6.27 -17.63
N TYR A 39 8.07 -6.13 -16.73
CA TYR A 39 8.72 -4.85 -16.47
C TYR A 39 9.44 -4.30 -17.70
N ALA A 40 10.10 -5.13 -18.51
CA ALA A 40 10.74 -4.70 -19.74
C ALA A 40 9.74 -4.02 -20.70
N ARG A 41 8.53 -4.59 -20.84
CA ARG A 41 7.46 -4.00 -21.68
C ARG A 41 6.99 -2.66 -21.14
N PHE A 42 6.82 -2.56 -19.82
CA PHE A 42 6.42 -1.32 -19.15
C PHE A 42 7.50 -0.24 -19.26
N LEU A 43 8.76 -0.58 -18.97
CA LEU A 43 9.91 0.32 -19.04
C LEU A 43 10.14 0.86 -20.46
N ALA A 44 9.88 0.05 -21.49
CA ALA A 44 9.99 0.49 -22.87
C ALA A 44 9.07 1.68 -23.21
N LEU A 45 7.92 1.82 -22.53
CA LEU A 45 7.01 2.97 -22.67
C LEU A 45 7.63 4.28 -22.16
N TYR A 46 8.70 4.19 -21.37
CA TYR A 46 9.48 5.31 -20.83
C TYR A 46 10.89 5.37 -21.43
N ASN A 47 11.16 4.64 -22.53
CA ASN A 47 12.49 4.51 -23.14
C ASN A 47 13.57 3.97 -22.18
N LEU A 48 13.16 3.14 -21.22
CA LEU A 48 14.04 2.44 -20.29
C LEU A 48 14.09 0.95 -20.64
N ASN A 49 15.18 0.30 -20.23
CA ASN A 49 15.40 -1.12 -20.46
C ASN A 49 15.79 -1.82 -19.15
N ILE A 50 15.62 -3.13 -19.12
CA ILE A 50 16.27 -3.99 -18.13
C ILE A 50 17.78 -3.89 -18.32
N GLU A 51 18.50 -3.75 -17.21
CA GLU A 51 19.94 -3.58 -17.19
C GLU A 51 20.63 -4.89 -16.79
N GLN A 52 21.92 -5.02 -17.11
CA GLN A 52 22.72 -6.21 -16.81
C GLN A 52 23.84 -5.88 -15.83
N VAL A 53 23.87 -6.59 -14.70
CA VAL A 53 24.92 -6.48 -13.68
C VAL A 53 25.60 -7.84 -13.54
N GLY A 54 26.70 -8.01 -14.27
CA GLY A 54 27.32 -9.32 -14.44
C GLY A 54 26.38 -10.27 -15.18
N ALA A 55 25.98 -11.37 -14.54
CA ALA A 55 25.04 -12.34 -15.09
C ALA A 55 23.58 -12.10 -14.66
N ARG A 56 23.29 -11.02 -13.91
CA ARG A 56 21.95 -10.72 -13.38
C ARG A 56 21.26 -9.67 -14.24
N SER A 57 20.01 -9.92 -14.57
CA SER A 57 19.08 -8.93 -15.11
C SER A 57 18.44 -8.16 -13.96
N VAL A 58 18.51 -6.83 -14.00
CA VAL A 58 17.98 -5.95 -12.95
C VAL A 58 17.14 -4.83 -13.55
N LEU A 59 16.20 -4.33 -12.77
CA LEU A 59 15.50 -3.09 -13.07
C LEU A 59 16.50 -1.93 -13.11
N PRO A 60 16.26 -0.90 -13.95
CA PRO A 60 17.12 0.29 -13.97
C PRO A 60 17.09 1.00 -12.62
N HIS A 61 18.06 1.87 -12.34
CA HIS A 61 18.03 2.70 -11.13
C HIS A 61 16.67 3.37 -10.92
N PHE A 62 16.09 3.24 -9.72
CA PHE A 62 14.72 3.70 -9.44
C PHE A 62 14.54 5.18 -9.76
N THR A 63 15.56 6.00 -9.45
CA THR A 63 15.59 7.44 -9.75
C THR A 63 15.35 7.76 -11.23
N ARG A 64 15.84 6.92 -12.16
CA ARG A 64 15.61 7.08 -13.60
C ARG A 64 14.15 6.83 -13.97
N LEU A 65 13.57 5.74 -13.46
CA LEU A 65 12.16 5.44 -13.68
C LEU A 65 11.26 6.52 -13.07
N TYR A 66 11.53 6.89 -11.82
CA TYR A 66 10.77 7.91 -11.11
C TYR A 66 10.80 9.25 -11.86
N TYR A 67 11.97 9.64 -12.40
CA TYR A 67 12.09 10.85 -13.21
C TYR A 67 11.21 10.80 -14.46
N GLU A 68 11.23 9.71 -15.24
CA GLU A 68 10.44 9.62 -16.47
C GLU A 68 8.93 9.50 -16.22
N ILE A 69 8.52 8.78 -15.18
CA ILE A 69 7.11 8.65 -14.79
C ILE A 69 6.53 10.01 -14.41
N ASN A 70 7.22 10.79 -13.56
CA ASN A 70 6.69 12.06 -13.04
C ASN A 70 6.63 13.19 -14.07
N ARG A 71 7.08 12.95 -15.31
CA ARG A 71 6.91 13.88 -16.44
C ARG A 71 5.59 13.68 -17.17
N GLN A 72 4.84 12.64 -16.82
CA GLN A 72 3.58 12.29 -17.44
C GLN A 72 2.41 12.65 -16.52
N SER A 73 1.23 12.83 -17.10
CA SER A 73 -0.02 12.91 -16.33
C SER A 73 -0.34 11.56 -15.69
N LEU A 74 -1.12 11.56 -14.60
CA LEU A 74 -1.55 10.33 -13.96
C LEU A 74 -2.35 9.45 -14.93
N SER A 75 -3.16 10.06 -15.80
CA SER A 75 -3.89 9.34 -16.85
C SER A 75 -2.96 8.54 -17.75
N THR A 76 -1.89 9.15 -18.25
CA THR A 76 -0.88 8.46 -19.08
C THR A 76 -0.14 7.39 -18.28
N ILE A 77 0.21 7.66 -17.02
CA ILE A 77 0.86 6.66 -16.15
C ILE A 77 -0.04 5.44 -15.98
N CYS A 78 -1.33 5.63 -15.70
CA CYS A 78 -2.26 4.53 -15.51
C CYS A 78 -2.54 3.73 -16.79
N LEU A 79 -2.56 4.38 -17.96
CA LEU A 79 -2.62 3.68 -19.24
C LEU A 79 -1.41 2.76 -19.44
N ASN A 80 -0.21 3.27 -19.16
CA ASN A 80 1.03 2.47 -19.24
C ASN A 80 1.05 1.36 -18.17
N TRP A 81 0.55 1.65 -16.97
CA TRP A 81 0.45 0.71 -15.85
C TRP A 81 -0.40 -0.52 -16.18
N ASN A 82 -1.44 -0.35 -17.00
CA ASN A 82 -2.29 -1.46 -17.46
C ASN A 82 -1.50 -2.50 -18.27
N VAL A 83 -0.44 -2.09 -18.98
CA VAL A 83 0.46 -3.02 -19.69
C VAL A 83 1.20 -3.92 -18.70
N LEU A 84 1.66 -3.34 -17.59
CA LEU A 84 2.38 -4.07 -16.55
C LEU A 84 1.46 -5.02 -15.78
N THR A 85 0.34 -4.50 -15.28
CA THR A 85 -0.60 -5.26 -14.43
C THR A 85 -1.24 -6.42 -15.17
N SER A 86 -1.62 -6.23 -16.43
CA SER A 86 -2.18 -7.31 -17.27
C SER A 86 -1.17 -8.43 -17.49
N CYS A 87 0.12 -8.10 -17.56
CA CYS A 87 1.19 -9.08 -17.74
C CYS A 87 1.50 -9.86 -16.45
N ILE A 88 1.51 -9.17 -15.30
CA ILE A 88 1.88 -9.74 -14.00
C ILE A 88 0.72 -10.48 -13.31
N ALA A 89 -0.53 -10.22 -13.70
CA ALA A 89 -1.73 -10.77 -13.07
C ALA A 89 -1.66 -12.27 -12.69
N PRO A 90 -1.09 -13.19 -13.50
CA PRO A 90 -1.04 -14.62 -13.15
C PRO A 90 -0.17 -14.96 -11.92
N PHE A 91 0.77 -14.09 -11.54
CA PHE A 91 1.74 -14.34 -10.47
C PHE A 91 1.91 -13.15 -9.50
N SER A 92 0.98 -12.19 -9.52
CA SER A 92 1.08 -10.95 -8.76
C SER A 92 1.07 -11.15 -7.25
N LEU A 93 0.38 -12.17 -6.75
CA LEU A 93 0.30 -12.47 -5.31
C LEU A 93 1.61 -13.07 -4.78
N GLN A 94 2.38 -13.74 -5.62
CA GLN A 94 3.61 -14.44 -5.23
C GLN A 94 4.86 -13.56 -5.44
N CYS A 95 4.83 -12.69 -6.45
CA CYS A 95 6.04 -12.00 -6.93
C CYS A 95 6.09 -10.50 -6.67
N ILE A 96 4.98 -9.87 -6.26
CA ILE A 96 4.96 -8.44 -5.92
C ILE A 96 5.05 -8.30 -4.41
N ASN A 97 6.29 -8.32 -3.91
CA ASN A 97 6.66 -8.05 -2.52
C ASN A 97 8.10 -7.55 -2.42
N THR A 98 8.47 -7.01 -1.26
CA THR A 98 9.79 -6.41 -1.00
C THR A 98 10.94 -7.38 -1.31
N GLN A 99 10.82 -8.65 -0.91
CA GLN A 99 11.90 -9.63 -1.05
C GLN A 99 12.25 -9.93 -2.51
N VAL A 100 11.26 -9.96 -3.40
CA VAL A 100 11.48 -10.16 -4.83
C VAL A 100 12.12 -8.93 -5.45
N PHE A 101 11.60 -7.73 -5.16
CA PHE A 101 12.17 -6.48 -5.68
C PHE A 101 13.63 -6.30 -5.27
N GLN A 102 14.00 -6.58 -4.02
CA GLN A 102 15.39 -6.52 -3.55
C GLN A 102 16.35 -7.46 -4.30
N LYS A 103 15.85 -8.53 -4.94
CA LYS A 103 16.66 -9.46 -5.74
C LYS A 103 16.86 -8.99 -7.18
N ILE A 104 15.95 -8.15 -7.70
CA ILE A 104 15.94 -7.68 -9.09
C ILE A 104 16.31 -6.21 -9.24
N THR A 105 16.83 -5.56 -8.19
CA THR A 105 17.36 -4.19 -8.21
C THR A 105 18.88 -4.18 -7.95
N TYR A 106 19.50 -3.02 -8.15
CA TYR A 106 20.94 -2.82 -7.87
C TYR A 106 21.26 -2.99 -6.39
N ASP A 107 20.43 -2.39 -5.54
CA ASP A 107 20.56 -2.45 -4.10
C ASP A 107 19.21 -2.71 -3.41
N PRO A 108 19.22 -3.22 -2.15
CA PRO A 108 18.00 -3.55 -1.44
C PRO A 108 17.10 -2.35 -1.11
N ARG A 109 17.65 -1.12 -1.02
CA ARG A 109 16.86 0.09 -0.77
C ARG A 109 16.07 0.48 -2.01
N GLU A 110 16.68 0.41 -3.19
CA GLU A 110 15.93 0.55 -4.46
C GLU A 110 14.82 -0.50 -4.59
N GLY A 111 15.02 -1.71 -4.07
CA GLY A 111 13.99 -2.74 -4.02
C GLY A 111 12.73 -2.29 -3.25
N VAL A 112 12.93 -1.60 -2.12
CA VAL A 112 11.83 -1.01 -1.35
C VAL A 112 11.14 0.09 -2.15
N GLU A 113 11.88 0.99 -2.79
CA GLU A 113 11.32 2.08 -3.60
C GLU A 113 10.49 1.55 -4.77
N TYR A 114 10.98 0.53 -5.48
CA TYR A 114 10.25 -0.13 -6.56
C TYR A 114 8.96 -0.79 -6.07
N MET A 115 9.01 -1.50 -4.95
CA MET A 115 7.84 -2.13 -4.34
C MET A 115 6.80 -1.08 -3.93
N GLN A 116 7.23 -0.02 -3.24
CA GLN A 116 6.35 1.06 -2.80
C GLN A 116 5.69 1.76 -3.99
N ASN A 117 6.47 2.06 -5.04
CA ASN A 117 5.97 2.67 -6.27
C ASN A 117 4.99 1.74 -7.01
N HIS A 118 5.28 0.43 -7.06
CA HIS A 118 4.38 -0.55 -7.62
C HIS A 118 3.05 -0.57 -6.88
N ALA A 119 3.08 -0.69 -5.55
CA ALA A 119 1.90 -0.76 -4.71
C ALA A 119 1.08 0.55 -4.75
N PHE A 120 1.76 1.71 -4.84
CA PHE A 120 1.09 2.99 -5.02
C PHE A 120 0.29 3.02 -6.33
N PHE A 121 0.91 2.71 -7.47
CA PHE A 121 0.22 2.75 -8.76
C PHE A 121 -0.79 1.61 -8.95
N GLU A 122 -0.57 0.45 -8.33
CA GLU A 122 -1.59 -0.61 -8.23
C GLU A 122 -2.89 -0.06 -7.65
N TYR A 123 -2.81 0.71 -6.57
CA TYR A 123 -3.99 1.32 -5.96
C TYR A 123 -4.50 2.52 -6.78
N ALA A 124 -3.63 3.48 -7.09
CA ALA A 124 -4.01 4.74 -7.74
C ALA A 124 -4.56 4.56 -9.16
N CYS A 125 -4.14 3.51 -9.88
CA CYS A 125 -4.65 3.18 -11.21
C CYS A 125 -5.74 2.09 -11.20
N GLY A 126 -5.91 1.40 -10.07
CA GLY A 126 -6.95 0.40 -9.85
C GLY A 126 -8.11 0.94 -9.01
N ALA A 127 -8.27 0.39 -7.81
CA ALA A 127 -9.41 0.68 -6.94
C ALA A 127 -9.54 2.17 -6.52
N GLY A 128 -8.43 2.89 -6.45
CA GLY A 128 -8.39 4.31 -6.10
C GLY A 128 -8.49 5.28 -7.27
N ASN A 129 -8.67 4.80 -8.51
CA ASN A 129 -8.54 5.62 -9.71
C ASN A 129 -9.44 6.86 -9.70
N ASN A 130 -10.71 6.71 -9.31
CA ASN A 130 -11.65 7.82 -9.20
C ASN A 130 -11.19 8.89 -8.18
N LEU A 131 -10.63 8.48 -7.04
CA LEU A 131 -10.15 9.39 -5.99
C LEU A 131 -8.95 10.20 -6.46
N PHE A 132 -8.01 9.56 -7.16
CA PHE A 132 -6.82 10.23 -7.65
C PHE A 132 -7.11 11.11 -8.87
N MET A 133 -7.89 10.62 -9.85
CA MET A 133 -8.24 11.41 -11.05
C MET A 133 -9.08 12.65 -10.72
N ALA A 134 -9.99 12.55 -9.75
CA ALA A 134 -10.77 13.71 -9.29
C ALA A 134 -9.91 14.80 -8.65
N ASN A 135 -8.69 14.48 -8.21
CA ASN A 135 -7.80 15.38 -7.48
C ASN A 135 -6.42 15.55 -8.16
N GLU A 136 -6.29 15.17 -9.44
CA GLU A 136 -5.00 15.05 -10.13
C GLU A 136 -4.16 16.34 -10.05
N ALA A 137 -4.77 17.50 -10.31
CA ALA A 137 -4.05 18.78 -10.31
C ALA A 137 -3.46 19.13 -8.94
N CYS A 138 -4.21 18.89 -7.85
CA CYS A 138 -3.71 19.14 -6.51
C CYS A 138 -2.63 18.13 -6.14
N LEU A 139 -2.88 16.84 -6.40
CA LEU A 139 -1.95 15.75 -6.09
C LEU A 139 -0.63 15.94 -6.85
N ALA A 140 -0.66 16.32 -8.12
CA ALA A 140 0.56 16.63 -8.89
C ALA A 140 1.38 17.75 -8.26
N THR A 141 0.73 18.81 -7.79
CA THR A 141 1.40 19.94 -7.11
C THR A 141 1.95 19.51 -5.74
N SER A 142 1.14 18.81 -4.95
CA SER A 142 1.49 18.33 -3.60
C SER A 142 2.65 17.32 -3.62
N LEU A 143 2.64 16.39 -4.59
CA LEU A 143 3.67 15.36 -4.75
C LEU A 143 4.95 15.89 -5.37
N ALA A 144 4.90 16.99 -6.13
CA ALA A 144 6.08 17.70 -6.60
C ALA A 144 6.85 18.39 -5.45
N VAL A 145 6.15 18.80 -4.39
CA VAL A 145 6.75 19.41 -3.19
C VAL A 145 7.31 18.34 -2.25
N SER A 146 6.53 17.28 -1.98
CA SER A 146 6.97 16.15 -1.16
C SER A 146 6.41 14.86 -1.75
N SER A 147 7.31 14.00 -2.22
CA SER A 147 6.96 12.73 -2.83
C SER A 147 6.22 11.82 -1.86
N PHE A 148 5.42 10.89 -2.38
CA PHE A 148 4.69 9.96 -1.54
C PHE A 148 5.61 9.14 -0.62
N PRO A 149 6.74 8.57 -1.10
CA PRO A 149 7.71 7.90 -0.22
C PRO A 149 8.27 8.81 0.87
N LYS A 150 8.59 10.07 0.55
CA LYS A 150 9.06 11.03 1.54
C LYS A 150 8.01 11.30 2.62
N ARG A 151 6.74 11.45 2.24
CA ARG A 151 5.64 11.65 3.19
C ARG A 151 5.43 10.43 4.09
N LEU A 152 5.57 9.22 3.56
CA LEU A 152 5.53 8.00 4.38
C LEU A 152 6.63 8.04 5.44
N LEU A 153 7.86 8.37 5.05
CA LEU A 153 8.98 8.52 5.99
C LEU A 153 8.73 9.61 7.04
N ASP A 154 8.28 10.79 6.62
CA ASP A 154 7.96 11.91 7.51
C ASP A 154 6.82 11.55 8.49
N CYS A 155 5.94 10.61 8.12
CA CYS A 155 4.88 10.05 8.94
C CYS A 155 5.30 8.84 9.80
N GLY A 156 6.59 8.48 9.81
CA GLY A 156 7.13 7.37 10.61
C GLY A 156 7.14 6.02 9.90
N GLY A 157 7.01 5.98 8.57
CA GLY A 157 6.98 4.74 7.76
C GLY A 157 8.26 3.90 7.76
N ASP A 158 9.39 4.43 8.23
CA ASP A 158 10.66 3.69 8.44
C ASP A 158 11.02 3.60 9.92
N SER A 159 10.03 3.80 10.81
CA SER A 159 10.25 3.59 12.23
C SER A 159 10.60 2.11 12.43
N GLN A 160 11.84 1.82 12.81
CA GLN A 160 12.28 0.48 13.21
C GLN A 160 11.51 0.10 14.47
N VAL A 161 10.34 -0.50 14.31
CA VAL A 161 9.52 -0.97 15.43
C VAL A 161 10.08 -2.32 15.87
N GLU A 162 10.83 -2.31 16.97
CA GLU A 162 11.46 -3.52 17.53
C GLU A 162 10.44 -4.50 18.12
N ASP A 163 9.28 -4.00 18.59
CA ASP A 163 8.20 -4.81 19.14
C ASP A 163 7.15 -5.15 18.05
N PRO A 164 7.04 -6.42 17.62
CA PRO A 164 6.05 -6.82 16.63
C PRO A 164 4.60 -6.49 17.03
N GLY A 165 4.30 -6.43 18.33
CA GLY A 165 2.97 -6.04 18.82
C GLY A 165 2.61 -4.59 18.53
N MET A 166 3.60 -3.74 18.28
CA MET A 166 3.44 -2.31 18.00
C MET A 166 3.40 -1.98 16.51
N LEU A 167 3.74 -2.93 15.62
CA LEU A 167 3.77 -2.72 14.17
C LEU A 167 2.42 -2.22 13.64
N CYS A 168 1.32 -2.79 14.14
CA CYS A 168 0.00 -2.38 13.66
C CYS A 168 -0.35 -0.95 14.08
N ALA A 169 -0.10 -0.59 15.34
CA ALA A 169 -0.35 0.75 15.83
C ALA A 169 0.52 1.79 15.10
N ALA A 170 1.78 1.46 14.82
CA ALA A 170 2.67 2.30 14.02
C ALA A 170 2.13 2.50 12.59
N ALA A 171 1.76 1.41 11.91
CA ALA A 171 1.21 1.48 10.55
C ALA A 171 -0.10 2.30 10.49
N GLN A 172 -0.99 2.13 11.47
CA GLN A 172 -2.21 2.94 11.59
C GLN A 172 -1.90 4.43 11.80
N ASN A 173 -0.89 4.76 12.61
CA ASN A 173 -0.47 6.14 12.83
C ASN A 173 0.12 6.76 11.56
N THR A 174 0.94 6.01 10.82
CA THR A 174 1.46 6.42 9.51
C THR A 174 0.31 6.72 8.54
N ASN A 175 -0.68 5.82 8.44
CA ASN A 175 -1.86 6.02 7.59
C ASN A 175 -2.67 7.26 7.97
N ARG A 176 -2.89 7.49 9.28
CA ARG A 176 -3.60 8.68 9.77
C ARG A 176 -2.83 9.95 9.43
N CYS A 177 -1.51 9.96 9.62
CA CYS A 177 -0.66 11.09 9.25
C CYS A 177 -0.71 11.39 7.74
N ILE A 178 -0.66 10.36 6.88
CA ILE A 178 -0.81 10.51 5.43
C ILE A 178 -2.17 11.11 5.09
N LYS A 179 -3.24 10.56 5.66
CA LYS A 179 -4.60 11.06 5.47
C LYS A 179 -4.71 12.53 5.87
N ASP A 180 -4.25 12.89 7.06
CA ASP A 180 -4.31 14.26 7.57
C ASP A 180 -3.49 15.23 6.72
N SER A 181 -2.35 14.78 6.18
CA SER A 181 -1.52 15.56 5.28
C SER A 181 -2.25 15.91 3.99
N PHE A 182 -2.83 14.91 3.31
CA PHE A 182 -3.55 15.13 2.06
C PHE A 182 -4.92 15.78 2.28
N MET A 183 -5.54 15.60 3.44
CA MET A 183 -6.78 16.29 3.82
C MET A 183 -6.55 17.81 3.83
N ARG A 184 -5.45 18.27 4.43
CA ARG A 184 -5.13 19.70 4.51
C ARG A 184 -4.75 20.30 3.15
N GLU A 185 -4.11 19.52 2.28
CA GLU A 185 -3.57 20.03 1.01
C GLU A 185 -4.55 19.89 -0.15
N CYS A 186 -5.24 18.77 -0.25
CA CYS A 186 -6.05 18.38 -1.41
C CYS A 186 -7.48 17.95 -1.06
N GLY A 187 -7.88 18.03 0.21
CA GLY A 187 -9.23 17.69 0.66
C GLY A 187 -9.49 16.20 0.85
N GLU A 188 -10.73 15.89 1.22
CA GLU A 188 -11.11 14.57 1.75
C GLU A 188 -10.90 13.43 0.74
N SER A 189 -11.31 13.60 -0.51
CA SER A 189 -11.20 12.54 -1.52
C SER A 189 -9.74 12.15 -1.78
N ALA A 190 -8.85 13.14 -1.88
CA ALA A 190 -7.41 12.93 -2.00
C ALA A 190 -6.83 12.25 -0.75
N ALA A 191 -7.30 12.65 0.45
CA ALA A 191 -6.90 12.08 1.72
C ALA A 191 -7.24 10.59 1.84
N ILE A 192 -8.47 10.22 1.47
CA ILE A 192 -8.93 8.83 1.45
C ILE A 192 -8.09 8.03 0.46
N GLY A 193 -7.88 8.55 -0.75
CA GLY A 193 -7.07 7.91 -1.79
C GLY A 193 -5.63 7.67 -1.35
N ALA A 194 -4.96 8.69 -0.81
CA ALA A 194 -3.60 8.60 -0.30
C ALA A 194 -3.48 7.62 0.88
N CYS A 195 -4.45 7.60 1.79
CA CYS A 195 -4.45 6.68 2.93
C CYS A 195 -4.54 5.22 2.48
N HIS A 196 -5.46 4.89 1.59
CA HIS A 196 -5.55 3.52 1.07
C HIS A 196 -4.35 3.13 0.19
N ALA A 197 -3.73 4.08 -0.51
CA ALA A 197 -2.46 3.83 -1.19
C ALA A 197 -1.36 3.43 -0.19
N ALA A 198 -1.28 4.09 0.97
CA ALA A 198 -0.38 3.72 2.05
C ALA A 198 -0.72 2.32 2.64
N THR A 199 -2.01 1.99 2.81
CA THR A 199 -2.41 0.63 3.19
C THR A 199 -1.98 -0.41 2.15
N ASN A 200 -2.09 -0.11 0.85
CA ASN A 200 -1.69 -1.04 -0.20
C ASN A 200 -0.17 -1.26 -0.21
N ILE A 201 0.62 -0.23 0.08
CA ILE A 201 2.06 -0.36 0.29
C ILE A 201 2.36 -1.30 1.46
N ALA A 202 1.72 -1.09 2.62
CA ALA A 202 1.90 -1.98 3.77
C ALA A 202 1.50 -3.44 3.47
N ARG A 203 0.42 -3.63 2.68
CA ARG A 203 -0.02 -4.95 2.21
C ARG A 203 1.03 -5.65 1.35
N ARG A 204 1.69 -4.92 0.44
CA ARG A 204 2.74 -5.45 -0.44
C ARG A 204 4.10 -5.58 0.24
N ALA A 205 4.34 -4.81 1.29
CA ALA A 205 5.52 -4.95 2.13
C ALA A 205 5.49 -6.22 2.99
N GLU A 206 4.29 -6.78 3.23
CA GLU A 206 4.05 -7.96 4.08
C GLU A 206 4.49 -7.75 5.55
N GLU A 207 4.53 -6.49 6.00
CA GLU A 207 5.03 -6.12 7.33
C GLU A 207 3.99 -6.24 8.44
N VAL A 208 2.70 -6.26 8.09
CA VAL A 208 1.58 -6.25 9.05
C VAL A 208 0.60 -7.38 8.79
N GLU A 209 -0.05 -7.84 9.86
CA GLU A 209 -1.03 -8.92 9.79
C GLU A 209 -2.33 -8.50 9.06
N PRO A 210 -3.08 -9.44 8.46
CA PRO A 210 -4.29 -9.14 7.71
C PRO A 210 -5.36 -8.36 8.49
N MET A 211 -5.52 -8.62 9.79
CA MET A 211 -6.47 -7.86 10.62
C MET A 211 -6.05 -6.38 10.73
N CYS A 212 -4.75 -6.12 10.84
CA CYS A 212 -4.24 -4.76 10.88
C CYS A 212 -4.55 -4.00 9.59
N LEU A 213 -4.38 -4.67 8.43
CA LEU A 213 -4.72 -4.08 7.14
C LEU A 213 -6.21 -3.70 7.05
N MET A 214 -7.11 -4.50 7.63
CA MET A 214 -8.54 -4.16 7.72
C MET A 214 -8.77 -2.90 8.57
N ASP A 215 -8.10 -2.80 9.72
CA ASP A 215 -8.21 -1.62 10.59
C ASP A 215 -7.63 -0.35 9.94
N MET A 216 -6.54 -0.51 9.18
CA MET A 216 -5.96 0.55 8.36
C MET A 216 -6.95 1.04 7.29
N ASP A 217 -7.60 0.12 6.56
CA ASP A 217 -8.63 0.46 5.56
C ASP A 217 -9.84 1.17 6.20
N MET A 218 -10.28 0.74 7.37
CA MET A 218 -11.35 1.41 8.13
C MET A 218 -10.94 2.83 8.56
N THR A 219 -9.70 3.02 8.98
CA THR A 219 -9.14 4.35 9.33
C THR A 219 -9.13 5.29 8.12
N CYS A 220 -8.87 4.76 6.93
CA CYS A 220 -8.90 5.54 5.71
C CYS A 220 -10.31 5.99 5.33
N SER A 221 -11.32 5.16 5.57
CA SER A 221 -12.72 5.45 5.22
C SER A 221 -13.47 6.32 6.23
N SER A 222 -12.97 6.49 7.47
CA SER A 222 -13.68 7.27 8.51
C SER A 222 -13.60 8.78 8.25
N SER A 223 -14.70 9.46 7.97
CA SER A 223 -14.65 10.92 7.81
C SER A 223 -14.36 11.60 9.16
N SER A 224 -13.52 12.63 9.15
CA SER A 224 -13.26 13.49 10.32
C SER A 224 -14.55 14.15 10.83
N ASP A 225 -15.51 14.36 9.92
CA ASP A 225 -16.81 14.97 10.20
C ASP A 225 -17.71 14.08 11.05
N SER A 226 -17.55 12.75 11.02
CA SER A 226 -18.40 11.86 11.82
C SER A 226 -18.23 12.12 13.33
N VAL A 227 -17.00 12.43 13.77
CA VAL A 227 -16.72 12.72 15.18
C VAL A 227 -17.25 14.11 15.56
N LEU A 228 -17.06 15.10 14.69
CA LEU A 228 -17.54 16.47 14.96
C LEU A 228 -19.06 16.56 14.95
N VAL A 229 -19.75 15.81 14.08
CA VAL A 229 -21.22 15.72 14.05
C VAL A 229 -21.74 15.02 15.30
N ILE A 230 -21.09 13.94 15.76
CA ILE A 230 -21.48 13.25 17.00
C ILE A 230 -21.26 14.17 18.22
N VAL A 231 -20.13 14.87 18.29
CA VAL A 231 -19.82 15.82 19.38
C VAL A 231 -20.76 17.03 19.34
N ALA A 232 -21.03 17.58 18.15
CA ALA A 232 -21.97 18.69 17.99
C ALA A 232 -23.41 18.27 18.32
N ALA A 233 -23.84 17.06 17.92
CA ALA A 233 -25.16 16.53 18.24
C ALA A 233 -25.31 16.23 19.74
N THR A 234 -24.27 15.70 20.40
CA THR A 234 -24.29 15.49 21.86
C THR A 234 -24.27 16.80 22.63
N LEU A 235 -23.47 17.78 22.23
CA LEU A 235 -23.49 19.12 22.83
C LEU A 235 -24.84 19.82 22.60
N ALA A 236 -25.40 19.77 21.39
CA ALA A 236 -26.71 20.35 21.10
C ALA A 236 -27.82 19.70 21.94
N TYR A 237 -27.77 18.39 22.16
CA TYR A 237 -28.71 17.68 23.04
C TYR A 237 -28.57 18.09 24.51
N ILE A 238 -27.34 18.33 24.98
CA ILE A 238 -27.08 18.77 26.36
C ILE A 238 -27.58 20.21 26.58
N PHE A 239 -27.41 21.11 25.61
CA PHE A 239 -27.85 22.50 25.71
C PHE A 239 -29.34 22.74 25.40
N ALA A 240 -30.03 21.75 24.83
CA ALA A 240 -31.48 21.80 24.56
C ALA A 240 -32.34 21.24 25.72
N ARG A 241 -31.73 20.82 26.82
CA ARG A 241 -32.38 20.48 28.09
C ARG A 241 -32.07 21.51 29.16
#